data_AF-A0A6A6L1S9-F1
#
_entry.id   AF-A0A6A6L1S9-F1
#
_cell.length_a   1.000
_cell.length_b   1.000
_cell.length_c   1.000
_cell.angle_alpha   90.00
_cell.angle_beta   90.00
_cell.angle_gamma   90.00
#
_symmetry.space_group_name_H-M   'P 1'
#
loop_
_entity.id
_entity.type
_entity.pdbx_description
1 polymer ?
#
loop_
_entity_poly.entity_id
_entity_poly.type
_entity_poly.pdbx_seq_one_letter_code
_entity_poly.pdbx_strand_id
1 'polypeptide(L)'
;MIMMAYTPWFYIFRKGIRHLLNYTKDTYNDPVIYITKNGVDNANNESQSIKDALKDEFRIDYYRKHMWNALGSLKDYNVNVKGCLAWSYMDNYEWNIGYT
;
A
#
# COMPACT_ATOMS: atom_id res chain seq x y z
N MET A 1 13.72 1.45 -7.12
CA MET A 1 13.11 0.94 -8.36
C MET A 1 11.60 1.11 -8.23
N ILE A 2 11.00 1.79 -9.20
CA ILE A 2 9.55 1.92 -9.34
C ILE A 2 9.05 0.67 -10.07
N MET A 3 7.88 0.16 -9.69
CA MET A 3 7.27 -1.02 -10.29
C MET A 3 5.82 -0.68 -10.66
N MET A 4 5.36 -1.14 -11.81
CA MET A 4 3.95 -0.98 -12.21
C MET A 4 3.11 -2.06 -11.54
N ALA A 5 1.94 -1.70 -11.04
CA ALA A 5 0.94 -2.68 -10.62
C ALA A 5 0.15 -3.18 -11.85
N TYR A 6 -0.91 -3.95 -11.65
CA TYR A 6 -1.76 -4.38 -12.77
C TYR A 6 -2.48 -3.18 -13.40
N THR A 7 -3.05 -2.33 -12.55
CA THR A 7 -3.71 -1.09 -12.95
C THR A 7 -2.69 -0.11 -13.54
N PRO A 8 -2.91 0.39 -14.78
CA PRO A 8 -1.86 1.08 -15.56
C PRO A 8 -1.44 2.44 -15.01
N TRP A 9 -2.27 3.07 -14.18
CA TRP A 9 -1.93 4.34 -13.52
C TRP A 9 -1.28 4.15 -12.16
N PHE A 10 -1.20 2.91 -11.66
CA PHE A 10 -0.72 2.64 -10.31
C PHE A 10 0.75 2.19 -10.31
N TYR A 11 1.63 3.14 -9.97
CA TYR A 11 3.05 2.88 -9.79
C TYR A 11 3.41 2.74 -8.31
N ILE A 12 4.08 1.64 -8.00
CA ILE A 12 4.53 1.28 -6.66
C ILE A 12 5.90 1.89 -6.41
N PHE A 13 5.93 2.91 -5.54
CA PHE A 13 7.16 3.48 -5.03
C PHE A 13 7.25 3.31 -3.52
N ARG A 14 7.96 2.26 -3.09
CA ARG A 14 8.05 1.81 -1.69
C ARG A 14 8.49 2.88 -0.70
N LYS A 15 9.39 3.79 -1.10
CA LYS A 15 9.85 4.90 -0.25
C LYS A 15 8.87 6.09 -0.23
N GLY A 16 7.93 6.14 -1.18
CA GLY A 16 6.97 7.22 -1.34
C GLY A 16 6.13 7.46 -0.09
N ILE A 17 5.69 6.39 0.60
CA ILE A 17 4.95 6.51 1.86
C ILE A 17 5.75 7.25 2.95
N ARG A 18 7.06 6.99 3.07
CA ARG A 18 7.93 7.70 4.02
C ARG A 18 8.08 9.17 3.66
N HIS A 19 8.29 9.45 2.37
CA HIS A 19 8.39 10.83 1.89
C HIS A 19 7.09 11.60 2.13
N LEU A 20 5.94 11.00 1.84
CA LEU A 20 4.63 11.62 2.06
C LEU A 20 4.39 11.89 3.54
N LEU A 21 4.63 10.91 4.42
CA LEU A 21 4.44 11.07 5.86
C LEU A 21 5.32 12.18 6.45
N ASN A 22 6.61 12.20 6.09
CA ASN A 22 7.53 13.25 6.54
C ASN A 22 7.12 14.62 6.01
N TYR A 23 6.81 14.71 4.71
CA TYR A 23 6.32 15.94 4.11
C TYR A 23 5.04 16.44 4.78
N THR A 24 4.10 15.54 5.10
CA THR A 24 2.86 15.91 5.79
C THR A 24 3.14 16.48 7.18
N LYS A 25 4.08 15.88 7.93
CA LYS A 25 4.53 16.42 9.22
C LYS A 25 5.08 17.84 9.07
N ASP A 26 6.02 18.03 8.15
CA ASP A 26 6.74 19.30 7.98
C ASP A 26 5.83 20.42 7.44
N THR A 27 4.88 20.06 6.58
CA THR A 27 4.03 21.03 5.88
C THR A 27 2.79 21.41 6.69
N TYR A 28 2.23 20.46 7.46
CA TYR A 28 0.93 20.62 8.11
C TYR A 28 1.00 20.63 9.64
N ASN A 29 2.12 21.09 10.20
CA ASN A 29 2.31 21.29 11.64
C ASN A 29 2.14 20.00 12.47
N ASP A 30 2.83 18.92 12.05
CA ASP A 30 2.88 17.63 12.73
C ASP A 30 1.50 17.06 13.14
N PRO A 31 0.58 16.86 12.18
CA PRO A 31 -0.76 16.41 12.49
C PRO A 31 -0.76 14.94 12.94
N VAL A 32 -1.85 14.52 13.60
CA VAL A 32 -2.14 13.11 13.78
C VAL A 32 -2.51 12.50 12.43
N ILE A 33 -1.83 11.44 12.01
CA ILE A 33 -2.03 10.80 10.70
C ILE A 33 -2.62 9.40 10.86
N TYR A 34 -3.67 9.12 10.09
CA TYR A 34 -4.15 7.77 9.81
C TYR A 34 -3.99 7.52 8.31
N ILE A 35 -3.30 6.44 7.94
CA ILE A 35 -3.23 6.00 6.54
C ILE A 35 -4.53 5.24 6.26
N THR A 36 -5.47 5.90 5.61
CA THR A 36 -6.84 5.37 5.45
C THR A 36 -6.99 4.33 4.35
N LYS A 37 -6.05 4.27 3.40
CA LYS A 37 -5.96 3.24 2.36
C LYS A 37 -4.50 2.97 1.98
N ASN A 38 -4.10 1.71 2.01
CA ASN A 38 -2.83 1.24 1.47
C ASN A 38 -3.01 -0.17 0.89
N GLY A 39 -2.71 -0.37 -0.39
CA GLY A 39 -3.05 -1.63 -1.05
C GLY A 39 -2.42 -1.74 -2.43
N VAL A 40 -2.49 -2.95 -3.00
CA VAL A 40 -2.00 -3.22 -4.35
C VAL A 40 -2.87 -4.28 -5.02
N ASP A 41 -3.14 -4.05 -6.30
CA ASP A 41 -3.84 -4.95 -7.19
C ASP A 41 -2.86 -5.88 -7.92
N ASN A 42 -3.40 -6.99 -8.40
CA ASN A 42 -2.71 -7.96 -9.24
C ASN A 42 -3.72 -8.47 -10.27
N ALA A 43 -3.26 -8.87 -11.45
CA ALA A 43 -4.14 -9.38 -12.49
C ALA A 43 -4.91 -10.60 -11.98
N ASN A 44 -6.23 -10.64 -12.16
CA ASN A 44 -6.99 -11.84 -11.87
C ASN A 44 -6.67 -12.92 -12.92
N ASN A 45 -6.53 -14.15 -12.44
CA ASN A 45 -6.41 -15.33 -13.28
C ASN A 45 -7.49 -16.32 -12.86
N GLU A 46 -8.62 -16.30 -13.56
CA GLU A 46 -9.79 -17.15 -13.27
C GLU A 46 -9.50 -18.65 -13.35
N SER A 47 -8.43 -19.05 -14.05
CA SER A 47 -7.99 -20.45 -14.14
C SER A 47 -7.06 -20.86 -13.00
N GLN A 48 -6.65 -19.93 -12.13
CA GLN A 48 -5.77 -20.22 -11.00
C GLN A 48 -6.52 -20.96 -9.89
N SER A 49 -5.88 -21.97 -9.30
CA SER A 49 -6.43 -22.63 -8.12
C SER A 49 -6.42 -21.70 -6.90
N ILE A 50 -7.40 -21.83 -6.00
CA ILE A 50 -7.43 -21.08 -4.73
C ILE A 50 -6.11 -21.25 -3.96
N LYS A 51 -5.54 -22.47 -3.95
CA LYS A 51 -4.29 -22.77 -3.26
C LYS A 51 -3.11 -21.95 -3.79
N ASP A 52 -3.12 -21.62 -5.08
CA ASP A 52 -2.07 -20.82 -5.69
C ASP A 52 -2.38 -19.32 -5.60
N ALA A 53 -3.65 -18.92 -5.69
CA ALA A 53 -4.08 -17.54 -5.48
C ALA A 53 -3.74 -17.04 -4.06
N LEU A 54 -3.86 -17.91 -3.05
CA LEU A 54 -3.48 -17.60 -1.66
C LEU A 54 -1.97 -17.36 -1.46
N LYS A 55 -1.11 -17.76 -2.42
CA LYS A 55 0.35 -17.54 -2.37
C LYS A 55 0.72 -16.19 -2.99
N ASP A 56 0.19 -15.12 -2.42
CA ASP A 56 0.35 -13.77 -2.93
C ASP A 56 1.61 -13.07 -2.36
N GLU A 57 2.78 -13.57 -2.74
CA GLU A 57 4.07 -12.99 -2.33
C GLU A 57 4.24 -11.54 -2.77
N PHE A 58 3.60 -11.15 -3.89
CA PHE A 58 3.64 -9.79 -4.41
C PHE A 58 2.97 -8.80 -3.44
N ARG A 59 1.75 -9.10 -3.00
CA ARG A 59 1.02 -8.26 -2.03
C ARG A 59 1.67 -8.29 -0.65
N ILE A 60 2.18 -9.44 -0.21
CA ILE A 60 2.94 -9.56 1.04
C ILE A 60 4.18 -8.66 0.99
N ASP A 61 4.96 -8.70 -0.09
CA ASP A 61 6.15 -7.87 -0.27
C ASP A 61 5.82 -6.38 -0.33
N TYR A 62 4.73 -6.02 -1.02
CA TYR A 62 4.21 -4.65 -1.06
C TYR A 62 3.99 -4.11 0.34
N TYR A 63 3.17 -4.79 1.16
CA TYR A 63 2.84 -4.34 2.51
C TYR A 63 4.08 -4.29 3.39
N ARG A 64 4.90 -5.34 3.37
CA ARG A 64 6.15 -5.41 4.15
C ARG A 64 7.03 -4.18 3.89
N LYS A 65 7.21 -3.81 2.62
CA LYS A 65 8.10 -2.70 2.25
C LYS A 65 7.47 -1.33 2.51
N HIS A 66 6.16 -1.15 2.32
CA HIS A 66 5.50 0.11 2.65
C HIS A 66 5.47 0.33 4.17
N MET A 67 5.09 -0.70 4.93
CA MET A 67 5.05 -0.63 6.40
C MET A 67 6.43 -0.44 7.00
N TRP A 68 7.48 -1.03 6.43
CA TRP A 68 8.86 -0.76 6.86
C TRP A 68 9.24 0.71 6.67
N ASN A 69 8.90 1.30 5.53
CA ASN A 69 9.17 2.71 5.27
C ASN A 69 8.35 3.64 6.17
N ALA A 70 7.06 3.33 6.37
CA ALA A 70 6.20 4.06 7.31
C ALA A 70 6.75 3.98 8.74
N LEU A 71 7.13 2.80 9.21
CA LEU A 71 7.75 2.60 10.52
C LEU A 71 9.03 3.44 10.67
N GLY A 72 9.82 3.57 9.61
CA GLY A 72 10.97 4.47 9.57
C GLY A 72 10.60 5.95 9.77
N SER A 73 9.47 6.43 9.24
CA SER A 73 8.96 7.78 9.56
C SER A 73 8.59 7.94 11.03
N LEU A 74 7.96 6.93 11.64
CA LEU A 74 7.61 6.98 13.06
C LEU A 74 8.86 6.97 13.94
N LYS A 75 9.80 6.04 13.68
CA LYS A 75 10.98 5.81 14.54
C LYS A 75 12.08 6.82 14.34
N ASP A 76 12.38 7.18 13.09
CA ASP A 76 13.55 8.00 12.78
C ASP A 76 13.20 9.49 12.68
N TYR A 77 11.92 9.82 12.46
CA TYR A 77 11.44 11.19 12.19
C TYR A 77 10.26 11.63 13.07
N ASN A 78 9.86 10.79 14.03
CA ASN A 78 8.79 11.08 14.99
C ASN A 78 7.47 11.53 14.35
N VAL A 79 7.11 11.00 13.18
CA VAL A 79 5.81 11.30 12.55
C VAL A 79 4.67 10.69 13.39
N ASN A 80 3.64 11.48 13.67
CA ASN A 80 2.52 11.09 14.55
C ASN A 80 1.46 10.20 13.85
N VAL A 81 1.88 9.04 13.35
CA VAL A 81 0.98 8.06 12.71
C VAL A 81 0.31 7.18 13.77
N LYS A 82 -1.00 6.97 13.64
CA LYS A 82 -1.81 6.17 14.58
C LYS A 82 -2.37 4.87 14.01
N GLY A 83 -2.36 4.72 12.69
CA GLY A 83 -2.85 3.50 12.07
C GLY A 83 -2.66 3.47 10.57
N CYS A 84 -2.73 2.27 10.02
CA CYS A 84 -2.74 2.01 8.58
C CYS A 84 -3.84 1.00 8.27
N LEU A 85 -4.73 1.36 7.36
CA LEU A 85 -5.85 0.55 6.91
C LEU A 85 -5.51 -0.05 5.54
N ALA A 86 -5.38 -1.37 5.52
CA ALA A 86 -5.15 -2.12 4.30
C ALA A 86 -6.36 -1.96 3.35
N TRP A 87 -6.08 -1.67 2.08
CA TRP A 87 -7.05 -1.76 0.99
C TRP A 87 -6.75 -3.05 0.22
N SER A 88 -7.53 -4.10 0.39
CA SER A 88 -8.74 -4.20 1.20
C SER A 88 -8.79 -5.53 1.93
N TYR A 89 -9.83 -5.71 2.75
CA TYR A 89 -9.98 -6.94 3.55
C TYR A 89 -10.26 -8.18 2.68
N MET A 90 -10.95 -8.00 1.55
CA MET A 90 -11.30 -9.06 0.60
C MET A 90 -11.28 -8.49 -0.81
N ASP A 91 -11.14 -9.36 -1.81
CA ASP A 91 -11.37 -8.98 -3.20
C ASP A 91 -12.76 -8.35 -3.34
N ASN A 92 -12.84 -7.26 -4.09
CA ASN A 92 -14.05 -6.47 -4.24
C ASN A 92 -14.17 -5.95 -5.68
N TYR A 93 -15.31 -5.34 -6.00
CA TYR A 93 -15.54 -4.72 -7.30
C TYR A 93 -14.76 -3.40 -7.39
N GLU A 94 -13.62 -3.41 -8.08
CA GLU A 94 -12.70 -2.27 -8.14
C GLU A 94 -13.13 -1.29 -9.25
N TRP A 95 -14.18 -0.51 -8.96
CA TRP A 95 -14.69 0.58 -9.81
C TRP A 95 -14.90 0.15 -11.27
N ASN A 96 -14.16 0.75 -12.21
CA ASN A 96 -14.29 0.49 -13.63
C ASN A 96 -13.55 -0.79 -14.10
N ILE A 97 -12.81 -1.45 -13.21
CA ILE A 97 -12.04 -2.67 -13.49
C ILE A 97 -12.82 -3.92 -13.03
N GLY A 98 -13.77 -3.77 -12.10
CA GLY A 98 -14.61 -4.88 -11.67
C GLY A 98 -13.81 -5.95 -10.90
N TYR A 99 -13.89 -7.21 -11.35
CA TYR A 99 -13.23 -8.37 -10.71
C TYR A 99 -12.07 -8.94 -11.55
N THR A 100 -11.51 -8.16 -12.48
CA THR A 100 -10.45 -8.62 -13.41
C THR A 100 -9.04 -8.35 -12.92
#